data_AF-A0A8B6HMK0-F1
#
_entry.id   AF-A0A8B6HMK0-F1
#
_cell.length_a   1.000
_cell.length_b   1.000
_cell.length_c   1.000
_cell.angle_alpha   90.00
_cell.angle_beta   90.00
_cell.angle_gamma   90.00
#
_symmetry.space_group_name_H-M   'P 1'
#
loop_
_entity.id
_entity.type
_entity.pdbx_description
1 polymer ?
#
loop_
_entity_poly.entity_id
_entity_poly.type
_entity_poly.pdbx_seq_one_letter_code
_entity_poly.pdbx_strand_id
1 'polypeptide(L)'
;MLIEGFLQKRLSLLKGYKDQWFVLTDDGYLVYFNEKPNQEQQKPRGKMLLLLSDTTVKKDKVSFTVISASNNVYRLRADSDVKRSKWVQAINETRIKLYNRMFKGFYDIENNRQNTTDSDQYDGSKESDDVFQPINETDFDGVIAAAESNIASLFQTRKTPFVAVGAIDFGTTYSGCAYSTVQDFKTNPLTIDTFQLDHTNVSSYKTPTVLLLTPEGRFHSFGAKAENNYVTLAQKEEANSWYYFNRFKMQLYTHQELRSDMVIKEVGGKTMKAMLVFAYCIEHIKDQVLNRLKQAIHGLDDNDVHWVVTVPAIWNEQARQFMIEASAKAGIEKENLTLALEPECAAMYCRYLAMDKKEHGDKVEIKAFDENARFMVVDLG
;
A
#
# COMPACT_ATOMS: atom_id res chain seq x y z
N MET A 1 3.22 -4.70 -30.26
CA MET A 1 2.09 -3.73 -30.36
C MET A 1 0.76 -4.48 -30.26
N LEU A 2 -0.12 -4.11 -29.32
CA LEU A 2 -1.36 -4.83 -29.00
C LEU A 2 -2.63 -4.14 -29.54
N ILE A 3 -2.69 -2.81 -29.47
CA ILE A 3 -3.77 -2.00 -30.06
C ILE A 3 -3.23 -0.60 -30.36
N GLU A 4 -3.69 0.00 -31.46
CA GLU A 4 -3.42 1.40 -31.78
C GLU A 4 -4.65 2.10 -32.34
N GLY A 5 -4.68 3.44 -32.25
CA GLY A 5 -5.74 4.23 -32.84
C GLY A 5 -5.98 5.57 -32.14
N PHE A 6 -6.87 6.37 -32.72
CA PHE A 6 -7.25 7.66 -32.15
C PHE A 6 -8.09 7.51 -30.87
N LEU A 7 -7.69 8.28 -29.86
CA LEU A 7 -8.46 8.60 -28.66
C LEU A 7 -8.39 10.11 -28.40
N GLN A 8 -9.45 10.65 -27.80
CA GLN A 8 -9.49 12.02 -27.32
C GLN A 8 -8.83 12.09 -25.95
N LYS A 9 -7.69 12.78 -25.84
CA LYS A 9 -7.01 13.03 -24.56
C LYS A 9 -7.35 14.41 -24.03
N ARG A 10 -7.73 14.49 -22.75
CA ARG A 10 -7.90 15.78 -22.07
C ARG A 10 -6.53 16.40 -21.77
N LEU A 11 -6.32 17.64 -22.19
CA LEU A 11 -5.05 18.36 -21.98
C LEU A 11 -5.06 19.15 -20.66
N SER A 12 -6.11 19.94 -20.42
CA SER A 12 -6.34 20.66 -19.16
C SER A 12 -7.82 21.02 -19.01
N LEU A 13 -8.20 21.65 -17.88
CA LEU A 13 -9.56 22.18 -17.69
C LEU A 13 -9.93 23.20 -18.77
N LEU A 14 -8.98 24.06 -19.17
CA LEU A 14 -9.18 25.16 -20.13
C LEU A 14 -9.03 24.72 -21.60
N LYS A 15 -8.21 23.69 -21.89
CA LYS A 15 -7.88 23.27 -23.27
C LYS A 15 -8.73 22.12 -23.81
N GLY A 16 -9.64 21.57 -23.01
CA GLY A 16 -10.57 20.53 -23.45
C GLY A 16 -9.90 19.22 -23.89
N TYR A 17 -10.54 18.52 -24.82
CA TYR A 17 -10.09 17.26 -25.41
C TYR A 17 -9.43 17.49 -26.77
N LYS A 18 -8.39 16.71 -27.07
CA LYS A 18 -7.72 16.70 -28.37
C LYS A 18 -7.53 15.27 -28.86
N ASP A 19 -7.77 15.03 -30.14
CA ASP A 19 -7.47 13.73 -30.77
C ASP A 19 -5.96 13.49 -30.80
N GLN A 20 -5.57 12.30 -30.35
CA GLN A 20 -4.19 11.84 -30.32
C GLN A 20 -4.13 10.37 -30.72
N TRP A 21 -3.05 9.98 -31.39
CA TRP A 21 -2.82 8.59 -31.77
C TRP A 21 -2.19 7.85 -30.59
N PHE A 22 -2.91 6.88 -30.03
CA PHE A 22 -2.41 6.04 -28.95
C PHE A 22 -1.92 4.70 -29.49
N VAL A 23 -0.90 4.18 -28.83
CA VAL A 23 -0.33 2.86 -29.07
C VAL A 23 -0.16 2.16 -27.73
N LEU A 24 -0.76 0.99 -27.58
CA LEU A 24 -0.48 0.07 -26.49
C LEU A 24 0.60 -0.90 -26.92
N THR A 25 1.76 -0.81 -26.27
CA THR A 25 2.92 -1.63 -26.58
C THR A 25 2.92 -2.91 -25.75
N ASP A 26 3.56 -3.94 -26.29
CA ASP A 26 3.70 -5.28 -25.70
C ASP A 26 4.64 -5.31 -24.49
N ASP A 27 5.58 -4.37 -24.40
CA ASP A 27 6.41 -4.09 -23.21
C ASP A 27 5.65 -3.33 -22.11
N GLY A 28 4.35 -3.05 -22.33
CA GLY A 28 3.47 -2.62 -21.25
C GLY A 28 3.27 -1.11 -21.12
N TYR A 29 3.51 -0.34 -22.17
CA TYR A 29 3.32 1.10 -22.16
C TYR A 29 2.13 1.55 -23.00
N LEU A 30 1.42 2.55 -22.49
CA LEU A 30 0.46 3.35 -23.24
C LEU A 30 1.14 4.64 -23.69
N VAL A 31 1.42 4.72 -24.99
CA VAL A 31 2.18 5.80 -25.63
C VAL A 31 1.24 6.62 -26.50
N TYR A 32 1.45 7.93 -26.61
CA TYR A 32 0.68 8.74 -27.54
C TYR A 32 1.50 9.75 -28.34
N PHE A 33 0.97 10.06 -29.52
CA PHE A 33 1.52 10.95 -30.53
C PHE A 33 0.44 11.95 -30.96
N ASN A 34 0.85 13.04 -31.60
CA ASN A 34 -0.13 13.98 -32.16
C ASN A 34 -0.89 13.35 -33.34
N GLU A 35 -0.23 12.51 -34.13
CA GLU A 35 -0.75 11.86 -35.33
C GLU A 35 -0.18 10.44 -35.42
N LYS A 36 -0.69 9.61 -36.35
CA LYS A 36 -0.15 8.27 -36.56
C LYS A 36 1.33 8.36 -36.99
N PRO A 37 2.26 7.70 -36.29
CA PRO A 37 3.67 7.75 -36.67
C PRO A 37 3.91 6.99 -37.97
N ASN A 38 4.56 7.64 -38.94
CA ASN A 38 4.81 7.07 -40.26
C ASN A 38 6.16 6.32 -40.35
N GLN A 39 7.12 6.56 -39.45
CA GLN A 39 8.43 5.89 -39.34
C GLN A 39 8.99 6.00 -37.89
N GLU A 40 9.96 5.14 -37.52
CA GLU A 40 10.50 4.92 -36.16
C GLU A 40 11.04 6.17 -35.41
N GLN A 41 11.19 7.31 -36.08
CA GLN A 41 11.84 8.51 -35.52
C GLN A 41 10.88 9.55 -34.90
N GLN A 42 9.57 9.32 -34.89
CA GLN A 42 8.66 10.29 -34.25
C GLN A 42 8.72 10.17 -32.72
N LYS A 43 9.19 11.23 -32.04
CA LYS A 43 9.27 11.25 -30.58
C LYS A 43 7.85 11.25 -29.96
N PRO A 44 7.54 10.33 -29.02
CA PRO A 44 6.24 10.30 -28.37
C PRO A 44 6.02 11.56 -27.55
N ARG A 45 4.76 12.02 -27.49
CA ARG A 45 4.35 13.17 -26.68
C ARG A 45 4.16 12.80 -25.21
N GLY A 46 3.85 11.54 -24.95
CA GLY A 46 3.82 10.98 -23.61
C GLY A 46 3.86 9.46 -23.66
N LYS A 47 4.38 8.87 -22.60
CA LYS A 47 4.51 7.42 -22.41
C LYS A 47 4.13 7.13 -20.96
N MET A 48 3.27 6.13 -20.76
CA MET A 48 2.77 5.72 -19.45
C MET A 48 3.01 4.22 -19.27
N LEU A 49 3.73 3.81 -18.23
CA LEU A 49 3.86 2.40 -17.87
C LEU A 49 2.54 1.92 -17.22
N LEU A 50 2.03 0.78 -17.68
CA LEU A 50 0.76 0.24 -17.19
C LEU A 50 0.89 -0.71 -16.00
N LEU A 51 2.10 -1.11 -15.63
CA LEU A 51 2.34 -1.89 -14.41
C LEU A 51 1.73 -1.15 -13.20
N LEU A 52 0.84 -1.82 -12.46
CA LEU A 52 0.09 -1.27 -11.33
C LEU A 52 -0.73 -0.01 -11.67
N SER A 53 -1.10 0.18 -12.94
CA SER A 53 -2.05 1.23 -13.33
C SER A 53 -3.48 0.81 -12.99
N ASP A 54 -4.32 1.80 -12.69
CA ASP A 54 -5.76 1.65 -12.53
C ASP A 54 -6.51 2.29 -13.71
N THR A 55 -7.66 1.73 -14.05
CA THR A 55 -8.52 2.22 -15.13
C THR A 55 -9.97 2.35 -14.68
N THR A 56 -10.47 3.57 -14.63
CA THR A 56 -11.86 3.86 -14.25
C THR A 56 -12.70 4.28 -15.44
N VAL A 57 -13.87 3.67 -15.63
CA VAL A 57 -14.85 4.04 -16.66
C VAL A 57 -15.82 5.09 -16.14
N LYS A 58 -16.17 6.10 -16.96
CA LYS A 58 -17.17 7.13 -16.60
C LYS A 58 -18.59 6.73 -17.02
N LYS A 59 -19.59 7.40 -16.43
CA LYS A 59 -21.03 7.13 -16.67
C LYS A 59 -21.47 7.32 -18.14
N ASP A 60 -20.76 8.13 -18.91
CA ASP A 60 -21.05 8.41 -20.33
C ASP A 60 -20.68 7.24 -21.27
N LYS A 61 -20.11 6.15 -20.74
CA LYS A 61 -19.69 4.93 -21.45
C LYS A 61 -18.66 5.10 -22.55
N VAL A 62 -18.24 6.32 -22.87
CA VAL A 62 -17.22 6.60 -23.90
C VAL A 62 -15.93 7.15 -23.28
N SER A 63 -16.01 7.69 -22.07
CA SER A 63 -14.87 8.25 -21.34
C SER A 63 -14.33 7.27 -20.29
N PHE A 64 -13.02 7.27 -20.14
CA PHE A 64 -12.31 6.49 -19.13
C PHE A 64 -11.04 7.22 -18.69
N THR A 65 -10.55 6.88 -17.51
CA THR A 65 -9.32 7.45 -16.96
C THR A 65 -8.35 6.32 -16.71
N VAL A 66 -7.12 6.46 -17.21
CA VAL A 66 -6.00 5.59 -16.85
C VAL A 66 -5.10 6.37 -15.89
N ILE A 67 -4.84 5.78 -14.73
CA ILE A 67 -4.00 6.36 -13.68
C ILE A 67 -2.81 5.41 -13.53
N SER A 68 -1.62 5.90 -13.87
CA SER A 68 -0.40 5.11 -13.71
C SER A 68 0.01 4.95 -12.25
N ALA A 69 0.93 4.01 -12.01
CA ALA A 69 1.65 3.90 -10.76
C ALA A 69 2.62 5.07 -10.45
N SER A 70 2.55 6.19 -11.15
CA SER A 70 3.25 7.42 -10.79
C SER A 70 2.28 8.61 -10.69
N ASN A 71 0.98 8.35 -10.52
CA ASN A 71 -0.11 9.34 -10.52
C ASN A 71 -0.22 10.17 -11.81
N ASN A 72 0.45 9.78 -12.91
CA ASN A 72 0.14 10.35 -14.22
C ASN A 72 -1.27 9.93 -14.62
N VAL A 73 -2.11 10.91 -14.96
CA VAL A 73 -3.52 10.72 -15.28
C VAL A 73 -3.78 10.99 -16.75
N TYR A 74 -4.19 9.98 -17.50
CA TYR A 74 -4.73 10.13 -18.85
C TYR A 74 -6.26 10.04 -18.78
N ARG A 75 -6.93 11.17 -18.97
CA ARG A 75 -8.38 11.22 -19.14
C ARG A 75 -8.67 11.11 -20.63
N LEU A 76 -9.27 10.00 -21.02
CA LEU A 76 -9.41 9.55 -22.40
C LEU A 76 -10.89 9.38 -22.77
N ARG A 77 -11.20 9.59 -24.04
CA ARG A 77 -12.52 9.32 -24.61
C ARG A 77 -12.37 8.63 -25.96
N ALA A 78 -13.16 7.59 -26.19
CA ALA A 78 -13.26 6.93 -27.49
C ALA A 78 -14.47 7.45 -28.29
N ASP A 79 -14.50 7.16 -29.59
CA ASP A 79 -15.60 7.50 -30.49
C ASP A 79 -16.89 6.71 -30.22
N SER A 80 -16.79 5.59 -29.52
CA SER A 80 -17.89 4.66 -29.27
C SER A 80 -17.63 3.83 -28.01
N ASP A 81 -18.72 3.33 -27.40
CA ASP A 81 -18.65 2.45 -26.24
C ASP A 81 -17.89 1.15 -26.55
N VAL A 82 -18.09 0.62 -27.77
CA VAL A 82 -17.39 -0.58 -28.25
C VAL A 82 -15.88 -0.34 -28.31
N LYS A 83 -15.44 0.78 -28.90
CA LYS A 83 -14.00 1.09 -28.98
C LYS A 83 -13.42 1.39 -27.61
N ARG A 84 -14.13 2.11 -26.75
CA ARG A 84 -13.72 2.33 -25.35
C ARG A 84 -13.51 1.00 -24.62
N SER A 85 -14.46 0.08 -24.75
CA SER A 85 -14.40 -1.23 -24.08
C SER A 85 -13.21 -2.06 -24.57
N LYS A 86 -12.94 -2.06 -25.88
CA LYS A 86 -11.73 -2.69 -26.46
C LYS A 86 -10.43 -2.12 -25.87
N TRP A 87 -10.33 -0.79 -25.74
CA TRP A 87 -9.15 -0.15 -25.14
C TRP A 87 -8.97 -0.50 -23.66
N VAL A 88 -10.04 -0.37 -22.86
CA VAL A 88 -10.00 -0.68 -21.42
C VAL A 88 -9.64 -2.15 -21.19
N GLN A 89 -10.22 -3.07 -21.97
CA GLN A 89 -9.89 -4.49 -21.91
C GLN A 89 -8.40 -4.73 -22.23
N ALA A 90 -7.90 -4.19 -23.35
CA ALA A 90 -6.51 -4.37 -23.75
C ALA A 90 -5.52 -3.82 -22.70
N ILE A 91 -5.82 -2.66 -22.11
CA ILE A 91 -5.03 -2.07 -21.02
C ILE A 91 -5.01 -2.99 -19.79
N ASN A 92 -6.18 -3.48 -19.37
CA ASN A 92 -6.31 -4.36 -18.20
C ASN A 92 -5.63 -5.72 -18.41
N GLU A 93 -5.76 -6.32 -19.59
CA GLU A 93 -5.07 -7.57 -19.91
C GLU A 93 -3.55 -7.36 -19.93
N THR A 94 -3.07 -6.25 -20.49
CA THR A 94 -1.65 -5.93 -20.55
C THR A 94 -1.08 -5.72 -19.15
N ARG A 95 -1.76 -4.97 -18.28
CA ARG A 95 -1.27 -4.77 -16.90
C ARG A 95 -1.20 -6.08 -16.12
N ILE A 96 -2.18 -6.97 -16.28
CA ILE A 96 -2.20 -8.29 -15.60
C ILE A 96 -1.07 -9.16 -16.13
N LYS A 97 -0.84 -9.17 -17.44
CA LYS A 97 0.29 -9.90 -18.05
C LYS A 97 1.64 -9.40 -17.53
N LEU A 98 1.83 -8.07 -17.41
CA LEU A 98 3.06 -7.50 -16.85
C LEU A 98 3.25 -7.89 -15.39
N TYR A 99 2.18 -7.80 -14.58
CA TYR A 99 2.19 -8.22 -13.19
C TYR A 99 2.61 -9.69 -13.10
N ASN A 100 1.91 -10.59 -13.79
CA ASN A 100 2.23 -12.02 -13.76
C ASN A 100 3.65 -12.32 -14.25
N ARG A 101 4.12 -11.68 -15.33
CA ARG A 101 5.50 -11.89 -15.80
C ARG A 101 6.52 -11.45 -14.76
N MET A 102 6.26 -10.35 -14.05
CA MET A 102 7.19 -9.77 -13.09
C MET A 102 7.18 -10.51 -11.75
N PHE A 103 6.02 -11.02 -11.31
CA PHE A 103 5.85 -11.62 -9.98
C PHE A 103 5.79 -13.17 -9.99
N LYS A 104 5.46 -13.82 -11.12
CA LYS A 104 5.51 -15.29 -11.24
C LYS A 104 6.93 -15.82 -11.43
N GLY A 105 7.81 -15.04 -12.07
CA GLY A 105 9.24 -15.37 -12.19
C GLY A 105 9.98 -15.40 -10.83
N PHE A 106 9.44 -14.77 -9.79
CA PHE A 106 9.99 -14.86 -8.43
C PHE A 106 9.63 -16.17 -7.74
N TYR A 107 8.41 -16.68 -7.92
CA TYR A 107 7.98 -17.97 -7.36
C TYR A 107 8.81 -19.15 -7.88
N ASP A 108 9.18 -19.14 -9.18
CA ASP A 108 9.99 -20.22 -9.77
C ASP A 108 11.47 -20.16 -9.34
N ILE A 109 11.99 -18.96 -9.00
CA ILE A 109 13.36 -18.78 -8.51
C ILE A 109 13.48 -19.19 -7.03
N GLU A 110 12.47 -18.92 -6.21
CA GLU A 110 12.45 -19.36 -4.81
C GLU A 110 12.34 -20.89 -4.69
N ASN A 111 11.53 -21.53 -5.53
CA ASN A 111 11.44 -23.00 -5.57
C ASN A 111 12.74 -23.68 -6.07
N ASN A 112 13.47 -23.06 -7.01
CA ASN A 112 14.76 -23.60 -7.47
C ASN A 112 15.91 -23.37 -6.49
N ARG A 113 15.82 -22.37 -5.60
CA ARG A 113 16.82 -22.15 -4.53
C ARG A 113 16.66 -23.14 -3.38
N GLN A 114 15.48 -23.69 -3.13
CA GLN A 114 15.28 -24.75 -2.14
C GLN A 114 15.83 -26.11 -2.58
N ASN A 115 16.11 -26.31 -3.88
CA ASN A 115 16.62 -27.57 -4.43
C ASN A 115 18.15 -27.65 -4.58
N THR A 116 18.91 -26.63 -4.12
CA THR A 116 20.38 -26.59 -4.29
C THR A 116 21.11 -26.18 -3.02
N THR A 117 20.96 -26.96 -1.95
CA THR A 117 21.99 -27.07 -0.91
C THR A 117 22.08 -28.51 -0.42
N ASP A 118 23.31 -29.03 -0.46
CA ASP A 118 23.74 -30.42 -0.34
C ASP A 118 23.23 -31.19 0.89
N SER A 119 23.02 -32.50 0.69
CA SER A 119 23.73 -33.48 1.53
C SER A 119 23.98 -34.79 0.79
N ASP A 120 25.26 -35.12 0.73
CA ASP A 120 25.79 -36.46 0.51
C ASP A 120 25.13 -37.51 1.41
N GLN A 121 25.02 -38.72 0.84
CA GLN A 121 24.90 -40.03 1.49
C GLN A 121 23.69 -40.26 2.43
N TYR A 122 22.66 -40.92 1.90
CA TYR A 122 22.07 -42.06 2.60
C TYR A 122 21.54 -43.13 1.65
N ASP A 123 21.71 -44.37 2.10
CA ASP A 123 21.59 -45.66 1.42
C ASP A 123 20.16 -46.02 0.98
N GLY A 124 20.06 -46.73 -0.14
CA GLY A 124 18.82 -47.16 -0.74
C GLY A 124 18.26 -48.42 -0.06
N SER A 125 17.00 -48.35 0.36
CA SER A 125 15.99 -49.38 0.08
C SER A 125 14.72 -49.11 0.89
N LYS A 126 13.69 -48.62 0.19
CA LYS A 126 12.27 -49.03 0.27
C LYS A 126 11.44 -48.00 -0.48
N GLU A 127 10.97 -48.39 -1.65
CA GLU A 127 9.78 -47.77 -2.24
C GLU A 127 8.59 -48.09 -1.34
N SER A 128 7.93 -47.06 -0.83
CA SER A 128 6.50 -47.10 -0.52
C SER A 128 5.95 -45.70 -0.76
N ASP A 129 4.88 -45.64 -1.54
CA ASP A 129 4.15 -44.45 -1.95
C ASP A 129 3.90 -43.48 -0.78
N ASP A 130 4.47 -42.27 -0.83
CA ASP A 130 4.03 -41.15 -0.01
C ASP A 130 3.63 -39.98 -0.91
N VAL A 131 2.32 -39.95 -1.15
CA VAL A 131 1.52 -38.81 -1.57
C VAL A 131 1.90 -37.61 -0.71
N PHE A 132 2.07 -36.43 -1.34
CA PHE A 132 2.16 -35.12 -0.67
C PHE A 132 1.26 -35.10 0.58
N GLN A 133 1.87 -35.22 1.77
CA GLN A 133 1.09 -35.10 2.98
C GLN A 133 0.74 -33.62 3.18
N PRO A 134 -0.53 -33.30 3.44
CA PRO A 134 -0.93 -31.96 3.85
C PRO A 134 -0.12 -31.58 5.10
N ILE A 135 0.24 -30.30 5.18
CA ILE A 135 0.71 -29.70 6.43
C ILE A 135 -0.37 -30.01 7.47
N ASN A 136 -0.01 -30.80 8.49
CA ASN A 136 -0.95 -31.20 9.54
C ASN A 136 -1.60 -29.95 10.15
N GLU A 137 -2.92 -30.02 10.26
CA GLU A 137 -3.78 -29.15 11.04
C GLU A 137 -3.35 -29.18 12.51
N THR A 138 -2.34 -28.40 12.87
CA THR A 138 -2.08 -28.07 14.27
C THR A 138 -2.53 -26.65 14.53
N ASP A 139 -3.78 -26.59 14.97
CA ASP A 139 -4.32 -25.66 15.96
C ASP A 139 -4.25 -24.17 15.60
N PHE A 140 -5.15 -23.74 14.71
CA PHE A 140 -5.36 -22.31 14.42
C PHE A 140 -5.92 -21.57 15.65
N ASP A 141 -6.68 -22.26 16.52
CA ASP A 141 -7.04 -21.76 17.85
C ASP A 141 -5.81 -21.64 18.73
N GLY A 142 -4.83 -22.55 18.60
CA GLY A 142 -3.51 -22.46 19.20
C GLY A 142 -2.67 -21.31 18.64
N VAL A 143 -2.80 -20.96 17.35
CA VAL A 143 -2.13 -19.80 16.73
C VAL A 143 -2.78 -18.50 17.14
N ILE A 144 -4.12 -18.43 17.23
CA ILE A 144 -4.85 -17.28 17.75
C ILE A 144 -4.64 -17.16 19.25
N ALA A 145 -4.72 -18.23 20.02
CA ALA A 145 -4.40 -18.24 21.44
C ALA A 145 -2.92 -17.94 21.67
N ALA A 146 -2.01 -18.32 20.77
CA ALA A 146 -0.61 -17.90 20.82
C ALA A 146 -0.45 -16.44 20.44
N ALA A 147 -1.22 -15.90 19.48
CA ALA A 147 -1.21 -14.48 19.15
C ALA A 147 -1.80 -13.64 20.30
N GLU A 148 -2.95 -14.03 20.84
CA GLU A 148 -3.62 -13.45 22.01
C GLU A 148 -2.78 -13.62 23.27
N SER A 149 -2.10 -14.76 23.47
CA SER A 149 -1.16 -14.99 24.59
C SER A 149 0.14 -14.22 24.39
N ASN A 150 0.65 -14.08 23.17
CA ASN A 150 1.81 -13.24 22.88
C ASN A 150 1.46 -11.77 23.13
N ILE A 151 0.30 -11.32 22.65
CA ILE A 151 -0.28 -10.00 22.93
C ILE A 151 -0.49 -9.81 24.44
N ALA A 152 -1.07 -10.79 25.15
CA ALA A 152 -1.29 -10.74 26.60
C ALA A 152 0.02 -10.78 27.40
N SER A 153 1.03 -11.52 26.93
CA SER A 153 2.36 -11.57 27.55
C SER A 153 3.15 -10.26 27.33
N LEU A 154 2.99 -9.61 26.17
CA LEU A 154 3.47 -8.25 25.90
C LEU A 154 2.79 -7.22 26.82
N PHE A 155 1.53 -7.44 27.20
CA PHE A 155 0.83 -6.64 28.20
C PHE A 155 1.20 -6.99 29.66
N GLN A 156 1.74 -8.18 29.95
CA GLN A 156 2.09 -8.61 31.33
C GLN A 156 3.41 -8.02 31.86
N THR A 157 4.31 -7.55 30.99
CA THR A 157 5.61 -6.98 31.42
C THR A 157 5.53 -5.50 31.84
N ARG A 158 4.39 -4.84 31.65
CA ARG A 158 4.20 -3.41 31.98
C ARG A 158 3.54 -3.24 33.36
N LYS A 159 4.05 -2.28 34.14
CA LYS A 159 3.47 -1.89 35.45
C LYS A 159 2.12 -1.19 35.33
N THR A 160 1.79 -0.64 34.15
CA THR A 160 0.52 0.04 33.87
C THR A 160 -0.06 -0.42 32.52
N PRO A 161 -1.36 -0.74 32.45
CA PRO A 161 -2.01 -1.14 31.21
C PRO A 161 -2.12 0.05 30.25
N PHE A 162 -2.08 -0.21 28.94
CA PHE A 162 -2.38 0.80 27.94
C PHE A 162 -3.83 1.29 28.07
N VAL A 163 -4.05 2.56 27.72
CA VAL A 163 -5.36 3.22 27.78
C VAL A 163 -5.99 3.31 26.39
N ALA A 164 -5.16 3.35 25.35
CA ALA A 164 -5.62 3.39 23.96
C ALA A 164 -4.69 2.61 23.02
N VAL A 165 -5.20 2.32 21.84
CA VAL A 165 -4.43 1.77 20.71
C VAL A 165 -4.45 2.77 19.57
N GLY A 166 -3.28 3.13 19.05
CA GLY A 166 -3.11 3.90 17.83
C GLY A 166 -2.67 2.99 16.68
N ALA A 167 -3.33 3.07 15.53
CA ALA A 167 -3.02 2.26 14.36
C ALA A 167 -2.56 3.14 13.19
N ILE A 168 -1.48 2.73 12.53
CA ILE A 168 -0.89 3.39 11.37
C ILE A 168 -0.95 2.42 10.20
N ASP A 169 -1.77 2.75 9.20
CA ASP A 169 -1.74 2.11 7.90
C ASP A 169 -0.78 2.89 7.01
N PHE A 170 0.48 2.45 6.98
CA PHE A 170 1.50 3.11 6.18
C PHE A 170 1.50 2.56 4.76
N GLY A 171 0.48 2.80 3.95
CA GLY A 171 0.38 2.24 2.60
C GLY A 171 1.37 2.81 1.57
N THR A 172 1.43 2.20 0.39
CA THR A 172 2.33 2.64 -0.70
C THR A 172 1.88 3.94 -1.36
N THR A 173 0.58 4.03 -1.66
CA THR A 173 -0.01 5.18 -2.35
C THR A 173 -0.66 6.16 -1.36
N TYR A 174 -1.36 5.60 -0.37
CA TYR A 174 -2.07 6.34 0.65
C TYR A 174 -1.76 5.75 2.02
N SER A 175 -1.68 6.62 3.01
CA SER A 175 -1.60 6.27 4.42
C SER A 175 -2.87 6.67 5.14
N GLY A 176 -3.20 5.92 6.17
CA GLY A 176 -4.32 6.16 7.07
C GLY A 176 -3.92 5.93 8.51
N CYS A 177 -4.77 6.37 9.42
CA CYS A 177 -4.62 6.08 10.83
C CYS A 177 -5.97 5.89 11.49
N ALA A 178 -5.95 5.18 12.60
CA ALA A 178 -7.10 5.01 13.46
C ALA A 178 -6.67 5.00 14.92
N TYR A 179 -7.59 5.20 15.84
CA TYR A 179 -7.39 4.84 17.24
C TYR A 179 -8.68 4.34 17.87
N SER A 180 -8.54 3.64 18.99
CA SER A 180 -9.66 3.28 19.87
C SER A 180 -9.15 3.24 21.30
N THR A 181 -10.00 3.62 22.25
CA THR A 181 -9.66 3.45 23.68
C THR A 181 -9.97 2.03 24.11
N VAL A 182 -9.29 1.54 25.15
CA VAL A 182 -9.59 0.21 25.71
C VAL A 182 -11.04 0.14 26.22
N GLN A 183 -11.59 1.26 26.70
CA GLN A 183 -12.97 1.33 27.14
C GLN A 183 -13.96 1.24 25.97
N ASP A 184 -13.68 1.93 24.87
CA ASP A 184 -14.51 1.88 23.66
C ASP A 184 -14.51 0.49 23.07
N PHE A 185 -13.34 -0.15 22.94
CA PHE A 185 -13.23 -1.52 22.45
C PHE A 185 -14.04 -2.52 23.29
N LYS A 186 -13.99 -2.41 24.63
CA LYS A 186 -14.79 -3.25 25.53
C LYS A 186 -16.29 -3.02 25.39
N THR A 187 -16.69 -1.81 25.02
CA THR A 187 -18.11 -1.43 24.85
C THR A 187 -18.64 -1.87 23.49
N ASN A 188 -17.89 -1.58 22.43
CA ASN A 188 -18.13 -2.05 21.08
C ASN A 188 -16.79 -2.06 20.30
N PRO A 189 -16.30 -3.24 19.88
CA PRO A 189 -15.07 -3.37 19.10
C PRO A 189 -15.04 -2.57 17.77
N LEU A 190 -16.20 -2.18 17.24
CA LEU A 190 -16.32 -1.36 16.03
C LEU A 190 -16.27 0.15 16.30
N THR A 191 -16.21 0.59 17.57
CA THR A 191 -15.97 1.98 17.93
C THR A 191 -14.51 2.32 17.69
N ILE A 192 -14.22 2.73 16.46
CA ILE A 192 -12.90 3.07 15.96
C ILE A 192 -12.95 4.47 15.37
N ASP A 193 -12.13 5.36 15.90
CA ASP A 193 -11.98 6.71 15.37
C ASP A 193 -11.00 6.71 14.20
N THR A 194 -11.45 7.20 13.06
CA THR A 194 -10.62 7.47 11.88
C THR A 194 -10.76 8.94 11.51
N PHE A 195 -9.65 9.55 11.09
CA PHE A 195 -9.66 10.96 10.72
C PHE A 195 -8.62 11.24 9.64
N GLN A 196 -8.83 12.34 8.94
CA GLN A 196 -7.90 12.79 7.91
C GLN A 196 -6.66 13.38 8.57
N LEU A 197 -5.48 12.88 8.19
CA LEU A 197 -4.18 13.39 8.68
C LEU A 197 -3.91 14.83 8.23
N ASP A 198 -4.57 15.25 7.14
CA ASP A 198 -4.41 16.58 6.55
C ASP A 198 -5.74 17.34 6.59
N HIS A 199 -5.77 18.54 7.15
CA HIS A 199 -6.97 19.41 7.18
C HIS A 199 -7.33 20.02 5.80
N THR A 200 -7.19 19.26 4.71
CA THR A 200 -7.55 19.73 3.37
C THR A 200 -9.06 19.57 3.15
N ASN A 201 -9.70 20.52 2.45
CA ASN A 201 -11.14 20.53 2.13
C ASN A 201 -11.60 19.36 1.20
N VAL A 202 -10.82 18.28 1.09
CA VAL A 202 -11.12 17.10 0.27
C VAL A 202 -11.52 15.96 1.21
N SER A 203 -12.76 15.48 1.07
CA SER A 203 -13.39 14.44 1.87
C SER A 203 -12.80 13.04 1.61
N SER A 204 -11.55 12.81 1.99
CA SER A 204 -10.89 11.50 1.91
C SER A 204 -10.29 11.15 3.27
N TYR A 205 -10.67 9.99 3.83
CA TYR A 205 -10.04 9.41 5.02
C TYR A 205 -8.61 8.88 4.75
N LYS A 206 -8.14 8.97 3.50
CA LYS A 206 -6.83 8.54 3.04
C LYS A 206 -5.98 9.73 2.64
N THR A 207 -4.77 9.81 3.18
CA THR A 207 -3.77 10.85 2.91
C THR A 207 -2.69 10.31 1.97
N PRO A 208 -2.31 10.99 0.87
CA PRO A 208 -1.24 10.53 0.00
C PRO A 208 0.06 10.22 0.76
N THR A 209 0.74 9.12 0.45
CA THR A 209 2.03 8.79 1.09
C THR A 209 3.14 9.58 0.41
N VAL A 210 3.19 10.87 0.73
CA VAL A 210 4.07 11.86 0.13
C VAL A 210 4.77 12.65 1.23
N LEU A 211 6.08 12.78 1.14
CA LEU A 211 6.89 13.52 2.10
C LEU A 211 7.67 14.62 1.39
N LEU A 212 7.59 15.83 1.92
CA LEU A 212 8.40 16.97 1.51
C LEU A 212 9.34 17.35 2.65
N LEU A 213 10.62 17.44 2.35
CA LEU A 213 11.67 17.86 3.28
C LEU A 213 12.35 19.15 2.79
N THR A 214 12.78 19.97 3.75
CA THR A 214 13.55 21.19 3.49
C THR A 214 14.88 20.88 2.81
N PRO A 215 15.59 21.88 2.24
CA PRO A 215 16.92 21.68 1.68
C PRO A 215 17.94 21.10 2.66
N GLU A 216 17.75 21.31 3.97
CA GLU A 216 18.57 20.72 5.03
C GLU A 216 18.15 19.29 5.40
N GLY A 217 17.17 18.72 4.71
CA GLY A 217 16.67 17.36 4.94
C GLY A 217 15.75 17.21 6.16
N ARG A 218 15.19 18.30 6.67
CA ARG A 218 14.25 18.28 7.81
C ARG A 218 12.81 18.10 7.34
N PHE A 219 11.97 17.50 8.19
CA PHE A 219 10.53 17.41 7.94
C PHE A 219 9.92 18.78 7.67
N HIS A 220 9.14 18.90 6.59
CA HIS A 220 8.35 20.10 6.31
C HIS A 220 6.85 19.80 6.26
N SER A 221 6.45 18.82 5.45
CA SER A 221 5.05 18.43 5.33
C SER A 221 4.91 17.01 4.80
N PHE A 222 3.79 16.38 5.16
CA PHE A 222 3.34 15.10 4.66
C PHE A 222 2.03 15.26 3.87
N GLY A 223 1.67 14.26 3.07
CA GLY A 223 0.33 14.17 2.49
C GLY A 223 0.04 15.12 1.33
N ALA A 224 -1.25 15.44 1.16
CA ALA A 224 -1.73 16.43 0.21
C ALA A 224 -1.13 17.81 0.48
N LYS A 225 -0.80 18.13 1.75
CA LYS A 225 -0.06 19.35 2.09
C LYS A 225 1.33 19.35 1.45
N ALA A 226 2.04 18.22 1.46
CA ALA A 226 3.33 18.08 0.79
C ALA A 226 3.22 18.25 -0.74
N GLU A 227 2.21 17.63 -1.36
CA GLU A 227 1.94 17.79 -2.80
C GLU A 227 1.71 19.25 -3.18
N ASN A 228 0.81 19.93 -2.45
CA ASN A 228 0.47 21.34 -2.71
C ASN A 228 1.68 22.26 -2.53
N ASN A 229 2.44 22.09 -1.44
CA ASN A 229 3.63 22.88 -1.18
C ASN A 229 4.70 22.68 -2.27
N TYR A 230 4.90 21.43 -2.71
CA TYR A 230 5.84 21.13 -3.79
C TYR A 230 5.43 21.78 -5.12
N VAL A 231 4.13 21.76 -5.46
CA VAL A 231 3.62 22.46 -6.65
C VAL A 231 3.88 23.97 -6.56
N THR A 232 3.65 24.58 -5.39
CA THR A 232 3.95 26.01 -5.19
C THR A 232 5.45 26.30 -5.32
N LEU A 233 6.33 25.46 -4.77
CA LEU A 233 7.78 25.59 -4.92
C LEU A 233 8.22 25.43 -6.38
N ALA A 234 7.60 24.51 -7.12
CA ALA A 234 7.91 24.28 -8.53
C ALA A 234 7.50 25.48 -9.41
N GLN A 235 6.38 26.13 -9.09
CA GLN A 235 5.95 27.37 -9.77
C GLN A 235 6.92 28.54 -9.54
N LYS A 236 7.67 28.52 -8.45
CA LYS A 236 8.69 29.52 -8.10
C LYS A 236 10.11 29.12 -8.53
N GLU A 237 10.26 27.96 -9.21
CA GLU A 237 11.56 27.39 -9.58
C GLU A 237 12.48 27.05 -8.40
N GLU A 238 11.91 26.91 -7.19
CA GLU A 238 12.65 26.61 -5.95
C GLU A 238 12.65 25.10 -5.61
N ALA A 239 11.77 24.31 -6.23
CA ALA A 239 11.56 22.89 -5.91
C ALA A 239 12.85 22.03 -5.98
N ASN A 240 13.82 22.41 -6.81
CA ASN A 240 15.05 21.62 -7.00
C ASN A 240 15.93 21.56 -5.75
N SER A 241 15.84 22.52 -4.82
CA SER A 241 16.61 22.49 -3.57
C SER A 241 15.95 21.60 -2.50
N TRP A 242 14.67 21.26 -2.65
CA TRP A 242 13.87 20.48 -1.70
C TRP A 242 13.83 18.98 -2.02
N TYR A 243 13.54 18.12 -1.03
CA TYR A 243 13.40 16.69 -1.28
C TYR A 243 11.94 16.29 -1.31
N TYR A 244 11.47 15.75 -2.43
CA TYR A 244 10.10 15.33 -2.62
C TYR A 244 10.00 13.83 -2.87
N PHE A 245 9.54 13.09 -1.86
CA PHE A 245 9.38 11.65 -1.91
C PHE A 245 7.93 11.27 -2.14
N ASN A 246 7.69 10.40 -3.13
CA ASN A 246 6.42 9.73 -3.34
C ASN A 246 6.67 8.24 -3.60
N ARG A 247 5.70 7.38 -3.23
CA ARG A 247 5.70 5.92 -3.53
C ARG A 247 7.00 5.20 -3.16
N PHE A 248 7.71 5.71 -2.16
CA PHE A 248 9.02 5.20 -1.75
C PHE A 248 8.91 3.92 -0.90
N LYS A 249 7.72 3.56 -0.39
CA LYS A 249 7.47 2.28 0.32
C LYS A 249 7.88 1.07 -0.53
N MET A 250 7.67 1.13 -1.85
CA MET A 250 8.04 0.04 -2.76
C MET A 250 9.54 -0.27 -2.78
N GLN A 251 10.39 0.68 -2.37
CA GLN A 251 11.83 0.46 -2.30
C GLN A 251 12.19 -0.62 -1.27
N LEU A 252 11.37 -0.83 -0.22
CA LEU A 252 11.59 -1.91 0.75
C LEU A 252 11.32 -3.29 0.16
N TYR A 253 10.44 -3.37 -0.84
CA TYR A 253 10.13 -4.63 -1.50
C TYR A 253 11.16 -4.99 -2.57
N THR A 254 11.68 -3.99 -3.30
CA THR A 254 12.55 -4.25 -4.46
C THR A 254 14.01 -4.56 -4.11
N HIS A 255 14.43 -4.31 -2.87
CA HIS A 255 15.81 -4.56 -2.45
C HIS A 255 15.91 -5.89 -1.70
N GLN A 256 16.77 -6.79 -2.18
CA GLN A 256 17.00 -8.11 -1.57
C GLN A 256 17.77 -8.02 -0.24
N GLU A 257 18.48 -6.92 0.00
CA GLU A 257 19.19 -6.65 1.25
C GLU A 257 18.84 -5.25 1.77
N LEU A 258 18.00 -5.19 2.80
CA LEU A 258 17.69 -3.94 3.47
C LEU A 258 18.72 -3.66 4.56
N ARG A 259 19.55 -2.65 4.33
CA ARG A 259 20.58 -2.19 5.29
C ARG A 259 20.16 -0.86 5.92
N SER A 260 20.60 -0.62 7.15
CA SER A 260 20.26 0.61 7.89
C SER A 260 20.81 1.90 7.25
N ASP A 261 21.82 1.78 6.40
CA ASP A 261 22.42 2.86 5.61
C ASP A 261 21.81 3.02 4.20
N MET A 262 20.77 2.23 3.87
CA MET A 262 20.05 2.32 2.61
C MET A 262 19.61 3.75 2.32
N VAL A 263 19.83 4.19 1.08
CA VAL A 263 19.36 5.47 0.58
C VAL A 263 18.28 5.29 -0.47
N ILE A 264 17.34 6.21 -0.51
CA ILE A 264 16.29 6.29 -1.54
C ILE A 264 16.38 7.61 -2.28
N LYS A 265 15.98 7.58 -3.55
CA LYS A 265 15.97 8.75 -4.42
C LYS A 265 14.63 9.48 -4.33
N GLU A 266 14.69 10.80 -4.19
CA GLU A 266 13.54 11.67 -4.39
C GLU A 266 13.31 11.92 -5.90
N VAL A 267 12.19 12.55 -6.26
CA VAL A 267 11.77 12.71 -7.67
C VAL A 267 12.79 13.47 -8.54
N GLY A 268 13.51 14.44 -7.99
CA GLY A 268 14.61 15.18 -8.63
C GLY A 268 15.95 14.44 -8.67
N GLY A 269 16.03 13.23 -8.11
CA GLY A 269 17.21 12.35 -8.16
C GLY A 269 18.17 12.49 -6.98
N LYS A 270 17.96 13.45 -6.05
CA LYS A 270 18.76 13.52 -4.81
C LYS A 270 18.46 12.32 -3.92
N THR A 271 19.36 12.03 -2.99
CA THR A 271 19.26 10.85 -2.12
C THR A 271 19.12 11.24 -0.66
N MET A 272 18.36 10.45 0.10
CA MET A 272 18.22 10.55 1.56
C MET A 272 18.27 9.14 2.15
N LYS A 273 18.68 9.01 3.42
CA LYS A 273 18.56 7.72 4.12
C LYS A 273 17.10 7.29 4.17
N ALA A 274 16.82 6.07 3.71
CA ALA A 274 15.49 5.48 3.73
C ALA A 274 14.92 5.50 5.15
N MET A 275 15.72 5.08 6.13
CA MET A 275 15.31 5.06 7.53
C MET A 275 14.79 6.42 8.04
N LEU A 276 15.39 7.54 7.61
CA LEU A 276 14.90 8.87 7.99
C LEU A 276 13.57 9.22 7.32
N VAL A 277 13.42 8.91 6.04
CA VAL A 277 12.18 9.19 5.29
C VAL A 277 11.00 8.43 5.89
N PHE A 278 11.17 7.15 6.23
CA PHE A 278 10.12 6.35 6.86
C PHE A 278 9.82 6.82 8.27
N ALA A 279 10.85 7.08 9.09
CA ALA A 279 10.67 7.60 10.44
C ALA A 279 9.89 8.92 10.46
N TYR A 280 10.22 9.87 9.57
CA TYR A 280 9.48 11.13 9.47
C TYR A 280 7.99 10.95 9.13
N CYS A 281 7.66 9.95 8.32
CA CYS A 281 6.26 9.68 8.00
C CYS A 281 5.53 9.05 9.19
N ILE A 282 6.14 8.05 9.84
CA ILE A 282 5.57 7.38 11.01
C ILE A 282 5.40 8.36 12.16
N GLU A 283 6.42 9.16 12.45
CA GLU A 283 6.41 10.21 13.49
C GLU A 283 5.28 11.20 13.26
N HIS A 284 5.14 11.70 12.03
CA HIS A 284 4.07 12.63 11.70
C HIS A 284 2.67 12.02 11.93
N ILE A 285 2.43 10.79 11.46
CA ILE A 285 1.14 10.12 11.61
C ILE A 285 0.85 9.83 13.09
N LYS A 286 1.84 9.30 13.80
CA LYS A 286 1.81 9.04 15.24
C LYS A 286 1.44 10.31 16.01
N ASP A 287 2.10 11.43 15.75
CA ASP A 287 1.85 12.70 16.41
C ASP A 287 0.42 13.19 16.16
N GLN A 288 -0.13 13.01 14.95
CA GLN A 288 -1.53 13.36 14.68
C GLN A 288 -2.49 12.54 15.55
N VAL A 289 -2.28 11.22 15.64
CA VAL A 289 -3.11 10.33 16.46
C VAL A 289 -2.97 10.67 17.94
N LEU A 290 -1.74 10.83 18.43
CA LEU A 290 -1.45 11.15 19.82
C LEU A 290 -2.07 12.50 20.22
N ASN A 291 -2.03 13.50 19.35
CA ASN A 291 -2.67 14.80 19.59
C ASN A 291 -4.19 14.68 19.74
N ARG A 292 -4.85 13.82 18.93
CA ARG A 292 -6.29 13.56 19.08
C ARG A 292 -6.61 12.84 20.38
N LEU A 293 -5.84 11.81 20.72
CA LEU A 293 -5.98 11.09 21.98
C LEU A 293 -5.81 12.01 23.20
N LYS A 294 -4.81 12.91 23.19
CA LYS A 294 -4.58 13.90 24.26
C LYS A 294 -5.71 14.94 24.38
N GLN A 295 -6.42 15.23 23.28
CA GLN A 295 -7.60 16.09 23.31
C GLN A 295 -8.82 15.39 23.92
N ALA A 296 -8.95 14.07 23.71
CA ALA A 296 -10.04 13.27 24.24
C ALA A 296 -9.78 12.82 25.70
N ILE A 297 -8.53 12.58 26.06
CA ILE A 297 -8.12 12.00 27.35
C ILE A 297 -7.10 12.92 28.00
N HIS A 298 -7.53 13.63 29.04
CA HIS A 298 -6.66 14.52 29.81
C HIS A 298 -5.55 13.74 30.51
N GLY A 299 -4.31 14.21 30.35
CA GLY A 299 -3.13 13.62 31.00
C GLY A 299 -2.57 12.37 30.32
N LEU A 300 -3.11 11.96 29.17
CA LEU A 300 -2.57 10.86 28.38
C LEU A 300 -1.15 11.17 27.90
N ASP A 301 -0.23 10.23 28.13
CA ASP A 301 1.11 10.24 27.57
C ASP A 301 1.23 9.24 26.40
N ASP A 302 2.28 9.38 25.60
CA ASP A 302 2.57 8.43 24.52
C ASP A 302 2.77 7.00 25.05
N ASN A 303 3.36 6.86 26.24
CA ASN A 303 3.54 5.55 26.86
C ASN A 303 2.23 4.86 27.27
N ASP A 304 1.11 5.59 27.31
CA ASP A 304 -0.22 5.02 27.58
C ASP A 304 -0.87 4.46 26.30
N VAL A 305 -0.23 4.63 25.13
CA VAL A 305 -0.73 4.19 23.83
C VAL A 305 0.06 2.99 23.32
N HIS A 306 -0.65 1.93 22.93
CA HIS A 306 -0.08 0.84 22.16
C HIS A 306 -0.18 1.15 20.68
N TRP A 307 0.93 1.04 19.95
CA TRP A 307 1.00 1.38 18.54
C TRP A 307 0.99 0.13 17.66
N VAL A 308 0.12 0.12 16.67
CA VAL A 308 0.05 -0.90 15.63
C VAL A 308 0.47 -0.28 14.31
N VAL A 309 1.46 -0.88 13.64
CA VAL A 309 1.85 -0.47 12.28
C VAL A 309 1.58 -1.64 11.33
N THR A 310 0.77 -1.40 10.30
CA THR A 310 0.45 -2.45 9.34
C THR A 310 1.57 -2.64 8.31
N VAL A 311 1.79 -3.88 7.91
CA VAL A 311 2.74 -4.26 6.86
C VAL A 311 2.12 -5.26 5.89
N PRO A 312 2.54 -5.27 4.61
CA PRO A 312 2.07 -6.27 3.64
C PRO A 312 2.47 -7.69 4.05
N ALA A 313 1.60 -8.67 3.78
CA ALA A 313 1.89 -10.07 4.08
C ALA A 313 3.10 -10.64 3.32
N ILE A 314 3.39 -10.09 2.13
CA ILE A 314 4.50 -10.49 1.27
C ILE A 314 5.88 -9.98 1.73
N TRP A 315 5.94 -9.22 2.83
CA TRP A 315 7.21 -8.68 3.32
C TRP A 315 8.02 -9.71 4.09
N ASN A 316 9.31 -9.80 3.72
CA ASN A 316 10.29 -10.63 4.38
C ASN A 316 10.66 -10.07 5.78
N GLU A 317 11.42 -10.85 6.54
CA GLU A 317 11.83 -10.50 7.90
C GLU A 317 12.65 -9.19 7.95
N GLN A 318 13.50 -8.94 6.95
CA GLN A 318 14.30 -7.72 6.87
C GLN A 318 13.43 -6.46 6.71
N ALA A 319 12.38 -6.52 5.89
CA ALA A 319 11.46 -5.40 5.68
C ALA A 319 10.62 -5.12 6.93
N ARG A 320 10.23 -6.17 7.66
CA ARG A 320 9.56 -6.06 8.96
C ARG A 320 10.50 -5.42 9.99
N GLN A 321 11.74 -5.90 10.07
CA GLN A 321 12.75 -5.35 10.97
C GLN A 321 13.04 -3.88 10.66
N PHE A 322 13.12 -3.51 9.37
CA PHE A 322 13.26 -2.13 8.95
C PHE A 322 12.12 -1.24 9.46
N MET A 323 10.86 -1.70 9.40
CA MET A 323 9.74 -0.93 9.96
C MET A 323 9.79 -0.81 11.47
N ILE A 324 10.23 -1.85 12.18
CA ILE A 324 10.42 -1.77 13.64
C ILE A 324 11.43 -0.67 13.96
N GLU A 325 12.56 -0.63 13.24
CA GLU A 325 13.59 0.40 13.42
C GLU A 325 13.11 1.80 13.02
N ALA A 326 12.33 1.91 11.95
CA ALA A 326 11.75 3.18 11.51
C ALA A 326 10.74 3.72 12.55
N SER A 327 9.90 2.85 13.11
CA SER A 327 8.97 3.18 14.19
C SER A 327 9.71 3.57 15.47
N ALA A 328 10.76 2.85 15.84
CA ALA A 328 11.62 3.21 16.98
C ALA A 328 12.26 4.59 16.79
N LYS A 329 12.74 4.88 15.58
CA LYS A 329 13.29 6.20 15.23
C LYS A 329 12.25 7.31 15.23
N ALA A 330 10.98 6.97 14.98
CA ALA A 330 9.83 7.85 15.13
C ALA A 330 9.36 8.00 16.61
N GLY A 331 10.11 7.45 17.56
CA GLY A 331 9.84 7.55 18.99
C GLY A 331 8.77 6.58 19.49
N ILE A 332 8.44 5.52 18.75
CA ILE A 332 7.59 4.44 19.26
C ILE A 332 8.48 3.40 19.92
N GLU A 333 8.40 3.24 21.24
CA GLU A 333 9.17 2.21 21.94
C GLU A 333 8.80 0.81 21.44
N LYS A 334 9.79 -0.09 21.36
CA LYS A 334 9.60 -1.42 20.78
C LYS A 334 8.58 -2.25 21.56
N GLU A 335 8.56 -2.04 22.87
CA GLU A 335 7.64 -2.67 23.83
C GLU A 335 6.19 -2.21 23.62
N ASN A 336 5.99 -1.08 22.95
CA ASN A 336 4.70 -0.45 22.70
C ASN A 336 4.28 -0.61 21.23
N LEU A 337 4.99 -1.44 20.46
CA LEU A 337 4.79 -1.61 19.03
C LEU A 337 4.35 -3.03 18.71
N THR A 338 3.35 -3.16 17.84
CA THR A 338 3.02 -4.40 17.14
C THR A 338 3.01 -4.16 15.64
N LEU A 339 3.71 -5.02 14.90
CA LEU A 339 3.49 -5.12 13.46
C LEU A 339 2.33 -6.07 13.20
N ALA A 340 1.35 -5.61 12.42
CA ALA A 340 0.19 -6.41 12.03
C ALA A 340 0.15 -6.58 10.51
N LEU A 341 -0.32 -7.73 10.03
CA LEU A 341 -0.49 -7.92 8.59
C LEU A 341 -1.72 -7.18 8.09
N GLU A 342 -1.57 -6.40 7.02
CA GLU A 342 -2.69 -5.75 6.31
C GLU A 342 -3.88 -6.70 6.07
N PRO A 343 -3.70 -7.94 5.53
CA PRO A 343 -4.83 -8.86 5.34
C PRO A 343 -5.43 -9.41 6.65
N GLU A 344 -4.65 -9.57 7.71
CA GLU A 344 -5.17 -10.03 9.02
C GLU A 344 -6.03 -8.93 9.66
N CYS A 345 -5.58 -7.67 9.61
CA CYS A 345 -6.36 -6.52 10.06
C CYS A 345 -7.69 -6.42 9.30
N ALA A 346 -7.66 -6.58 7.98
CA ALA A 346 -8.88 -6.57 7.16
C ALA A 346 -9.83 -7.72 7.55
N ALA A 347 -9.31 -8.93 7.73
CA ALA A 347 -10.09 -10.09 8.13
C ALA A 347 -10.74 -9.91 9.51
N MET A 348 -9.97 -9.45 10.50
CA MET A 348 -10.48 -9.19 11.85
C MET A 348 -11.58 -8.14 11.85
N TYR A 349 -11.40 -7.03 11.12
CA TYR A 349 -12.42 -5.99 11.03
C TYR A 349 -13.71 -6.51 10.38
N CYS A 350 -13.60 -7.26 9.28
CA CYS A 350 -14.75 -7.89 8.63
C CYS A 350 -15.48 -8.89 9.53
N ARG A 351 -14.76 -9.60 10.40
CA ARG A 351 -15.35 -10.51 11.39
C ARG A 351 -16.23 -9.75 12.40
N TYR A 352 -15.72 -8.67 12.99
CA TYR A 352 -16.51 -7.86 13.92
C TYR A 352 -17.73 -7.21 13.25
N LEU A 353 -17.59 -6.73 12.01
CA LEU A 353 -18.73 -6.22 11.23
C LEU A 353 -19.80 -7.30 10.98
N ALA A 354 -19.39 -8.55 10.75
CA ALA A 354 -20.31 -9.65 10.55
C ALA A 354 -21.06 -10.01 11.85
N MET A 355 -20.37 -9.99 12.99
CA MET A 355 -20.94 -10.26 14.31
C MET A 355 -21.98 -9.19 14.71
N ASP A 356 -21.64 -7.91 14.57
CA ASP A 356 -22.53 -6.79 14.88
C ASP A 356 -23.84 -6.83 14.06
N LYS A 357 -23.76 -7.15 12.77
CA LYS A 357 -24.96 -7.31 11.93
C LYS A 357 -25.83 -8.49 12.34
N LYS A 358 -25.23 -9.62 12.78
CA LYS A 358 -25.98 -10.77 13.29
C LYS A 358 -26.73 -10.41 14.57
N GLU A 359 -26.11 -9.64 15.48
CA GLU A 359 -26.74 -9.19 16.72
C GLU A 359 -27.93 -8.24 16.49
N HIS A 360 -27.87 -7.40 15.46
CA HIS A 360 -28.95 -6.48 15.09
C HIS A 360 -30.06 -7.12 14.21
N GLY A 361 -30.03 -8.44 14.04
CA GLY A 361 -31.10 -9.19 13.36
C GLY A 361 -31.06 -9.13 11.83
N ASP A 362 -29.99 -8.61 11.23
CA ASP A 362 -29.81 -8.70 9.79
C ASP A 362 -29.55 -10.15 9.38
N LYS A 363 -30.20 -10.59 8.28
CA LYS A 363 -29.91 -11.90 7.66
C LYS A 363 -28.55 -11.86 6.95
N VAL A 364 -27.49 -11.93 7.74
CA VAL A 364 -26.11 -11.99 7.25
C VAL A 364 -25.58 -13.41 7.42
N GLU A 365 -25.76 -14.23 6.38
CA GLU A 365 -25.06 -15.51 6.25
C GLU A 365 -23.61 -15.28 5.80
N ILE A 366 -22.80 -14.60 6.63
CA ILE A 366 -21.34 -14.63 6.43
C ILE A 366 -20.83 -15.92 7.06
N LYS A 367 -20.74 -16.96 6.22
CA LYS A 367 -20.08 -18.24 6.55
C LYS A 367 -18.56 -18.16 6.52
N ALA A 368 -18.01 -17.01 6.11
CA ALA A 368 -16.57 -16.81 5.92
C ALA A 368 -15.75 -16.85 7.22
N PHE A 369 -16.41 -16.81 8.39
CA PHE A 369 -15.78 -16.88 9.71
C PHE A 369 -16.30 -18.04 10.56
N ASP A 370 -17.02 -18.99 9.94
CA ASP A 370 -17.36 -20.24 10.60
C ASP A 370 -16.08 -21.10 10.74
N GLU A 371 -16.10 -22.04 11.68
CA GLU A 371 -15.00 -22.98 11.87
C GLU A 371 -14.70 -23.71 10.55
N ASN A 372 -13.41 -23.78 10.18
CA ASN A 372 -12.92 -24.34 8.90
C ASN A 372 -13.33 -23.58 7.62
N ALA A 373 -13.94 -22.40 7.74
CA ALA A 373 -14.21 -21.56 6.59
C ALA A 373 -12.90 -21.01 5.98
N ARG A 374 -12.84 -21.02 4.65
CA ARG A 374 -11.76 -20.36 3.90
C ARG A 374 -12.32 -19.07 3.31
N PHE A 375 -11.60 -17.98 3.52
CA PHE A 375 -11.92 -16.69 2.93
C PHE A 375 -10.71 -16.12 2.20
N MET A 376 -10.97 -15.20 1.28
CA MET A 376 -9.95 -14.51 0.50
C MET A 376 -10.04 -13.02 0.79
N VAL A 377 -8.94 -12.43 1.24
CA VAL A 377 -8.79 -10.99 1.30
C VAL A 377 -8.22 -10.52 -0.03
N VAL A 378 -8.97 -9.65 -0.72
CA VAL A 378 -8.56 -9.09 -2.01
C VAL A 378 -8.21 -7.63 -1.81
N ASP A 379 -6.92 -7.34 -1.73
CA ASP A 379 -6.40 -5.97 -1.67
C ASP A 379 -6.06 -5.48 -3.09
N LEU A 380 -6.69 -4.38 -3.51
CA LEU A 380 -6.57 -3.75 -4.84
C LEU A 380 -6.10 -2.30 -4.73
N GLY A 381 -5.19 -2.00 -3.78
CA GLY A 381 -4.65 -0.66 -3.49
C GLY A 381 -3.54 -0.13 -4.40
#